data_AF-A0A382PSL8-F1
#
_entry.id   AF-A0A382PSL8-F1
#
_cell.length_a   1.000
_cell.length_b   1.000
_cell.length_c   1.000
_cell.angle_alpha   90.00
_cell.angle_beta   90.00
_cell.angle_gamma   90.00
#
_symmetry.space_group_name_H-M   'P 1'
#
loop_
_entity.id
_entity.type
_entity.pdbx_description
1 polymer ?
#
loop_
_entity_poly.entity_id
_entity_poly.type
_entity_poly.pdbx_seq_one_letter_code
_entity_poly.pdbx_strand_id
1 'polypeptide(L)'
;DWYDRATEQTKKYPSVNVPLKQNRDLEVLGNWLDNNKPFVIETDNELAALRSFNIAEEFNLNCWLLGSGYEYRRINEIAEKKPFIILPLDFPSTPDMSNPYQELRYSTSELKHWDMAPDNPAVLLENDISFAITSHRLEGKEFRKNLNKSVERSLSTSSALADLTTEPAKMMGMENKLGKIKRGYLANLTILDGDYFDDASEIISIWVGGKEYPVQPKYDVSIEGNWKLAIGDKSYRLELKKKSKKYSGTILQDTTEFKLSKLKVKGRFISWQVQWDSTTTANRFTGHILEDRLEGISHDQNLQWLAIKTGKREVEKEKKKQAEQSHFKVFHPEGTYGLD
;
A
#
# COMPACT_ATOMS: atom_id res chain seq x y z
N ASP A 1 14.88 35.71 21.60
CA ASP A 1 15.09 37.09 22.07
C ASP A 1 16.23 37.27 23.09
N TRP A 2 16.18 36.75 24.33
CA TRP A 2 17.32 36.93 25.27
C TRP A 2 18.67 36.43 24.71
N TYR A 3 18.68 35.23 24.13
CA TYR A 3 19.89 34.61 23.60
C TYR A 3 20.49 35.40 22.43
N ASP A 4 19.64 35.91 21.53
CA ASP A 4 20.05 36.71 20.38
C ASP A 4 20.65 38.04 20.83
N ARG A 5 19.94 38.74 21.72
CA ARG A 5 20.42 40.00 22.34
C ARG A 5 21.73 39.80 23.09
N ALA A 6 21.87 38.73 23.87
CA ALA A 6 23.09 38.42 24.60
C ALA A 6 24.25 38.04 23.66
N THR A 7 23.96 37.36 22.55
CA THR A 7 24.93 37.03 21.50
C THR A 7 25.42 38.29 20.78
N GLU A 8 24.51 39.22 20.45
CA GLU A 8 24.86 40.51 19.86
C GLU A 8 25.73 41.35 20.78
N GLN A 9 25.40 41.46 22.07
CA GLN A 9 26.21 42.20 23.04
C GLN A 9 27.61 41.59 23.22
N THR A 10 27.70 40.26 23.29
CA THR A 10 28.98 39.55 23.38
C THR A 10 29.84 39.77 22.13
N LYS A 11 29.24 39.78 20.94
CA LYS A 11 29.93 40.12 19.67
C LYS A 11 30.38 41.58 19.63
N LYS A 12 29.58 42.49 20.17
CA LYS A 12 29.86 43.94 20.20
C LYS A 12 30.98 44.29 21.18
N TYR A 13 31.09 43.59 22.30
CA TYR A 13 32.11 43.82 23.32
C TYR A 13 32.82 42.51 23.73
N PRO A 14 33.66 41.93 22.84
CA PRO A 14 34.26 40.62 23.06
C PRO A 14 35.36 40.59 24.12
N SER A 15 35.96 41.75 24.45
CA SER A 15 37.03 41.84 25.45
C SER A 15 36.55 41.78 26.89
N VAL A 16 35.26 42.05 27.14
CA VAL A 16 34.65 42.13 28.48
C VAL A 16 33.57 41.08 28.71
N ASN A 17 33.21 40.31 27.69
CA ASN A 17 32.18 39.28 27.76
C ASN A 17 32.75 37.90 27.40
N VAL A 18 32.30 36.88 28.13
CA VAL A 18 32.58 35.48 27.79
C VAL A 18 31.76 35.10 26.55
N PRO A 19 32.36 34.54 25.49
CA PRO A 19 31.62 34.02 24.34
C PRO A 19 30.52 33.06 24.78
N LEU A 20 29.28 33.34 24.38
CA LEU A 20 28.19 32.39 24.59
C LEU A 20 28.45 31.14 23.76
N LYS A 21 28.24 29.98 24.38
CA LYS A 21 28.28 28.70 23.66
C LYS A 21 27.21 28.72 22.58
N GLN A 22 27.61 28.49 21.33
CA GLN A 22 26.67 28.38 20.22
C GLN A 22 25.68 27.24 20.47
N ASN A 23 24.40 27.54 20.31
CA ASN A 23 23.31 26.57 20.38
C ASN A 23 22.67 26.47 18.99
N ARG A 24 23.12 25.48 18.22
CA ARG A 24 22.66 25.24 16.85
C ARG A 24 21.15 24.94 16.80
N ASP A 25 20.62 24.25 17.80
CA ASP A 25 19.20 23.88 17.83
C ASP A 25 18.32 25.12 18.01
N LEU A 26 18.73 26.02 18.90
CA LEU A 26 18.03 27.28 19.13
C LEU A 26 18.10 28.20 17.91
N GLU A 27 19.25 28.26 17.22
CA GLU A 27 19.40 29.00 15.96
C GLU A 27 18.46 28.46 14.87
N VAL A 28 18.37 27.13 14.73
CA VAL A 28 17.45 26.49 13.77
C VAL A 28 16.00 26.79 14.13
N LEU A 29 15.61 26.68 15.40
CA LEU A 29 14.25 26.99 15.86
C LEU A 29 13.88 28.46 15.64
N GLY A 30 14.80 29.39 15.95
CA GLY A 30 14.63 30.82 15.69
C GLY A 30 14.42 31.09 14.20
N ASN A 31 15.29 30.55 13.34
CA ASN A 31 15.13 30.67 11.89
C ASN A 31 13.80 30.09 11.40
N TRP A 32 13.38 28.95 11.94
CA TRP A 32 12.12 28.29 11.55
C TRP A 32 10.90 29.14 11.92
N LEU A 33 10.91 29.74 13.12
CA LEU A 33 9.89 30.66 13.60
C LEU A 33 9.85 31.96 12.75
N ASP A 34 11.01 32.59 12.54
CA ASP A 34 11.13 33.85 11.79
C ASP A 34 10.65 33.72 10.34
N ASN A 35 10.84 32.55 9.74
CA ASN A 35 10.39 32.24 8.39
C ASN A 35 8.97 31.63 8.35
N ASN A 36 8.25 31.62 9.48
CA ASN A 36 6.91 31.08 9.63
C ASN A 36 6.76 29.65 9.06
N LYS A 37 7.80 28.83 9.23
CA LYS A 37 7.82 27.47 8.68
C LYS A 37 6.96 26.53 9.53
N PRO A 38 6.39 25.48 8.93
CA PRO A 38 5.47 24.61 9.63
C PRO A 38 6.17 23.75 10.69
N PHE A 39 5.66 23.77 11.92
CA PHE A 39 6.02 22.84 12.99
C PHE A 39 5.03 21.68 12.96
N VAL A 40 5.52 20.49 12.59
CA VAL A 40 4.70 19.27 12.60
C VAL A 40 4.73 18.67 14.00
N ILE A 41 3.59 18.61 14.66
CA ILE A 41 3.43 17.99 15.99
C ILE A 41 2.70 16.66 15.82
N GLU A 42 3.36 15.58 16.21
CA GLU A 42 2.76 14.24 16.20
C GLU A 42 1.84 14.05 17.40
N THR A 43 0.64 13.52 17.13
CA THR A 43 -0.38 13.28 18.14
C THR A 43 -0.79 11.82 18.16
N ASP A 44 -1.10 11.34 19.35
CA ASP A 44 -1.54 9.97 19.63
C ASP A 44 -3.04 9.89 19.93
N ASN A 45 -3.68 11.02 20.24
CA ASN A 45 -5.11 11.15 20.49
C ASN A 45 -5.59 12.61 20.33
N GLU A 46 -6.91 12.78 20.39
CA GLU A 46 -7.59 14.08 20.28
C GLU A 46 -7.19 15.09 21.37
N LEU A 47 -6.84 14.64 22.58
CA LEU A 47 -6.44 15.54 23.66
C LEU A 47 -5.02 16.07 23.46
N ALA A 48 -4.13 15.26 22.89
CA ALA A 48 -2.80 15.69 22.48
C ALA A 48 -2.87 16.71 21.34
N ALA A 49 -3.80 16.54 20.39
CA ALA A 49 -4.08 17.55 19.36
C ALA A 49 -4.49 18.90 19.97
N LEU A 50 -5.47 18.90 20.88
CA LEU A 50 -5.90 20.14 21.55
C LEU A 50 -4.78 20.81 22.37
N ARG A 51 -3.96 20.01 23.07
CA ARG A 51 -2.78 20.52 23.79
C ARG A 51 -1.74 21.11 22.84
N SER A 52 -1.55 20.50 21.67
CA SER A 52 -0.62 20.98 20.64
C SER A 52 -1.03 22.34 20.11
N PHE A 53 -2.34 22.61 19.98
CA PHE A 53 -2.84 23.94 19.61
C PHE A 53 -2.56 24.99 20.69
N ASN A 54 -2.73 24.65 21.97
CA ASN A 54 -2.40 25.58 23.06
C ASN A 54 -0.92 25.95 23.06
N ILE A 55 -0.03 24.97 22.86
CA ILE A 55 1.41 25.22 22.73
C ILE A 55 1.71 26.08 21.50
N ALA A 56 1.11 25.76 20.36
CA ALA A 56 1.28 26.53 19.15
C ALA A 56 0.84 27.99 19.31
N GLU A 57 -0.27 28.23 20.00
CA GLU A 57 -0.79 29.57 20.28
C GLU A 57 0.11 30.34 21.25
N GLU A 58 0.58 29.71 22.33
CA GLU A 58 1.51 30.30 23.31
C GLU A 58 2.80 30.80 22.65
N PHE A 59 3.35 30.00 21.73
CA PHE A 59 4.63 30.30 21.08
C PHE A 59 4.49 30.86 19.66
N ASN A 60 3.28 31.16 19.20
CA ASN A 60 2.96 31.64 17.86
C ASN A 60 3.58 30.75 16.73
N LEU A 61 3.42 29.44 16.85
CA LEU A 61 3.93 28.45 15.91
C LEU A 61 2.94 28.25 14.75
N ASN A 62 3.45 28.18 13.52
CA ASN A 62 2.70 27.64 12.38
C ASN A 62 2.53 26.12 12.56
N CYS A 63 1.48 25.70 13.25
CA CYS A 63 1.29 24.31 13.65
C CYS A 63 0.61 23.47 12.55
N TRP A 64 1.25 22.38 12.18
CA TRP A 64 0.65 21.28 11.44
C TRP A 64 0.55 20.08 12.38
N LEU A 65 -0.54 19.32 12.29
CA LEU A 65 -0.66 18.08 13.06
C LEU A 65 -0.29 16.89 12.19
N LEU A 66 0.54 15.99 12.71
CA LEU A 66 0.50 14.60 12.27
C LEU A 66 -0.60 13.91 13.08
N GLY A 67 -1.68 13.59 12.38
CA GLY A 67 -2.93 13.11 12.96
C GLY A 67 -2.78 11.76 13.65
N SER A 68 -3.66 11.55 14.61
CA SER A 68 -3.79 10.32 15.39
C SER A 68 -4.77 9.31 14.75
N GLY A 69 -5.70 9.78 13.91
CA GLY A 69 -6.83 8.99 13.40
C GLY A 69 -8.10 9.10 14.26
N TYR A 70 -8.05 9.87 15.35
CA TYR A 70 -9.16 10.07 16.31
C TYR A 70 -9.80 11.46 16.24
N GLU A 71 -9.43 12.28 15.25
CA GLU A 71 -9.82 13.70 15.17
C GLU A 71 -11.34 13.89 15.19
N TYR A 72 -12.09 13.01 14.52
CA TYR A 72 -13.56 12.99 14.51
C TYR A 72 -14.22 13.02 15.91
N ARG A 73 -13.51 12.61 16.98
CA ARG A 73 -14.04 12.59 18.36
C ARG A 73 -14.19 13.97 19.00
N ARG A 74 -13.45 14.96 18.52
CA ARG A 74 -13.43 16.36 19.00
C ARG A 74 -13.41 17.32 17.81
N ILE A 75 -14.18 16.96 16.78
CA ILE A 75 -14.14 17.66 15.50
C ILE A 75 -14.49 19.15 15.63
N ASN A 76 -15.44 19.49 16.51
CA ASN A 76 -15.85 20.87 16.74
C ASN A 76 -14.68 21.71 17.28
N GLU A 77 -14.02 21.22 18.34
CA GLU A 77 -12.89 21.93 18.96
C GLU A 77 -11.65 21.98 18.04
N ILE A 78 -11.43 20.94 17.23
CA ILE A 78 -10.35 20.92 16.24
C ILE A 78 -10.65 21.89 15.09
N ALA A 79 -11.89 21.95 14.60
CA ALA A 79 -12.29 22.82 13.50
C ALA A 79 -12.17 24.30 13.86
N GLU A 80 -12.42 24.68 15.12
CA GLU A 80 -12.21 26.06 15.62
C GLU A 80 -10.77 26.55 15.40
N LYS A 81 -9.79 25.65 15.48
CA LYS A 81 -8.36 25.98 15.30
C LYS A 81 -7.93 25.99 13.83
N LYS A 82 -8.74 25.45 12.92
CA LYS A 82 -8.48 25.35 11.46
C LYS A 82 -7.07 24.85 11.11
N PRO A 83 -6.63 23.72 11.68
CA PRO A 83 -5.28 23.22 11.44
C PRO A 83 -5.13 22.70 10.01
N PHE A 84 -3.89 22.58 9.56
CA PHE A 84 -3.56 21.63 8.51
C PHE A 84 -3.13 20.31 9.13
N ILE A 85 -3.72 19.21 8.67
CA ILE A 85 -3.47 17.87 9.22
C ILE A 85 -2.78 17.00 8.16
N ILE A 86 -1.70 16.33 8.55
CA ILE A 86 -1.12 15.21 7.83
C ILE A 86 -1.77 13.96 8.41
N LEU A 87 -2.73 13.37 7.69
CA LEU A 87 -3.63 12.34 8.19
C LEU A 87 -3.16 10.92 7.80
N PRO A 88 -2.77 10.08 8.76
CA PRO A 88 -2.52 8.67 8.50
C PRO A 88 -3.85 7.92 8.29
N LEU A 89 -3.86 6.95 7.38
CA LEU A 89 -5.00 6.03 7.20
C LEU A 89 -4.77 4.70 7.92
N ASP A 90 -4.16 4.74 9.11
CA ASP A 90 -3.93 3.59 9.99
C ASP A 90 -5.23 3.24 10.73
N PHE A 91 -6.10 2.51 10.03
CA PHE A 91 -7.35 2.04 10.61
C PHE A 91 -7.14 0.73 11.36
N PRO A 92 -7.82 0.53 12.51
CA PRO A 92 -7.69 -0.70 13.26
C PRO A 92 -8.15 -1.90 12.44
N SER A 93 -7.50 -3.03 12.69
CA SER A 93 -7.85 -4.31 12.10
C SER A 93 -9.28 -4.74 12.47
N THR A 94 -9.93 -5.52 11.60
CA THR A 94 -11.26 -6.08 11.87
C THR A 94 -11.24 -6.93 13.15
N PRO A 95 -12.07 -6.60 14.16
CA PRO A 95 -12.18 -7.41 15.37
C PRO A 95 -12.64 -8.84 15.06
N ASP A 96 -11.99 -9.84 15.66
CA ASP A 96 -12.41 -11.23 15.53
C ASP A 96 -13.49 -11.56 16.56
N MET A 97 -14.75 -11.54 16.11
CA MET A 97 -15.93 -11.86 16.93
C MET A 97 -16.38 -13.32 16.77
N SER A 98 -15.58 -14.18 16.11
CA SER A 98 -15.98 -15.57 15.85
C SER A 98 -16.10 -16.42 17.12
N ASN A 99 -15.44 -16.02 18.20
CA ASN A 99 -15.44 -16.70 19.49
C ASN A 99 -16.01 -15.77 20.59
N PRO A 100 -17.08 -16.17 21.30
CA PRO A 100 -17.69 -15.35 22.38
C PRO A 100 -16.71 -14.95 23.50
N TYR A 101 -15.66 -15.75 23.73
CA TYR A 101 -14.62 -15.40 24.71
C TYR A 101 -13.58 -14.39 24.18
N GLN A 102 -13.49 -14.22 22.86
CA GLN A 102 -12.70 -13.15 22.22
C GLN A 102 -13.49 -11.84 22.13
N GLU A 103 -14.81 -11.91 21.97
CA GLU A 103 -15.69 -10.73 21.96
C GLU A 103 -15.55 -9.90 23.24
N LEU A 104 -15.49 -10.54 24.41
CA LEU A 104 -15.30 -9.87 25.72
C LEU A 104 -13.95 -9.15 25.86
N ARG A 105 -13.01 -9.34 24.93
CA ARG A 105 -11.70 -8.67 24.96
C ARG A 105 -11.72 -7.29 24.33
N TYR A 106 -12.71 -6.99 23.49
CA TYR A 106 -12.83 -5.70 22.84
C TYR A 106 -13.69 -4.76 23.68
N SER A 107 -13.13 -3.61 24.03
CA SER A 107 -13.89 -2.53 24.65
C SER A 107 -14.87 -1.90 23.66
N THR A 108 -15.96 -1.31 24.16
CA THR A 108 -16.90 -0.55 23.33
C THR A 108 -16.22 0.60 22.58
N SER A 109 -15.18 1.19 23.18
CA SER A 109 -14.39 2.27 22.56
C SER A 109 -13.61 1.78 21.34
N GLU A 110 -13.03 0.59 21.41
CA GLU A 110 -12.29 -0.03 20.28
C GLU A 110 -13.22 -0.40 19.14
N LEU A 111 -14.38 -1.01 19.43
CA LEU A 111 -15.38 -1.34 18.42
C LEU A 111 -15.92 -0.08 17.73
N LYS A 112 -16.19 0.97 18.49
CA LYS A 112 -16.62 2.26 17.95
C LYS A 112 -15.53 2.91 17.10
N HIS A 113 -14.27 2.84 17.52
CA HIS A 113 -13.18 3.37 16.72
C HIS A 113 -12.99 2.59 15.41
N TRP A 114 -13.10 1.27 15.46
CA TRP A 114 -13.00 0.44 14.26
C TRP A 114 -14.03 0.78 13.19
N ASP A 115 -15.25 1.11 13.60
CA ASP A 115 -16.30 1.51 12.66
C ASP A 115 -16.11 2.95 12.16
N MET A 116 -15.77 3.90 13.04
CA MET A 116 -15.73 5.34 12.72
C MET A 116 -14.42 5.85 12.14
N ALA A 117 -13.27 5.19 12.38
CA ALA A 117 -11.97 5.68 11.90
C ALA A 117 -11.93 5.91 10.37
N PRO A 118 -12.53 5.05 9.53
CA PRO A 118 -12.61 5.28 8.09
C PRO A 118 -13.39 6.52 7.65
N ASP A 119 -14.33 7.00 8.48
CA ASP A 119 -15.17 8.17 8.22
C ASP A 119 -14.40 9.48 8.49
N ASN A 120 -13.30 9.41 9.25
CA ASN A 120 -12.53 10.57 9.73
C ASN A 120 -12.12 11.55 8.61
N PRO A 121 -11.60 11.12 7.43
CA PRO A 121 -11.26 12.05 6.35
C PRO A 121 -12.48 12.83 5.84
N ALA A 122 -13.64 12.18 5.69
CA ALA A 122 -14.87 12.85 5.24
C ALA A 122 -15.34 13.87 6.29
N VAL A 123 -15.34 13.48 7.56
CA VAL A 123 -15.69 14.36 8.69
C VAL A 123 -14.79 15.60 8.76
N LEU A 124 -13.49 15.46 8.49
CA LEU A 124 -12.57 16.59 8.43
C LEU A 124 -12.94 17.57 7.31
N LEU A 125 -13.24 17.08 6.10
CA LEU A 125 -13.66 17.94 4.98
C LEU A 125 -14.99 18.65 5.24
N GLU A 126 -15.96 17.94 5.82
CA GLU A 126 -17.27 18.50 6.17
C GLU A 126 -17.17 19.66 7.18
N ASN A 127 -16.09 19.71 7.94
CA ASN A 127 -15.80 20.76 8.93
C ASN A 127 -14.73 21.74 8.44
N ASP A 128 -14.52 21.84 7.13
CA ASP A 128 -13.57 22.78 6.48
C ASP A 128 -12.11 22.62 6.95
N ILE A 129 -11.72 21.43 7.42
CA ILE A 129 -10.34 21.14 7.81
C ILE A 129 -9.59 20.59 6.60
N SER A 130 -8.53 21.30 6.21
CA SER A 130 -7.64 20.87 5.12
C SER A 130 -6.65 19.81 5.63
N PHE A 131 -6.43 18.76 4.84
CA PHE A 131 -5.44 17.74 5.18
C PHE A 131 -4.71 17.19 3.96
N ALA A 132 -3.61 16.48 4.23
CA ALA A 132 -2.96 15.60 3.27
C ALA A 132 -2.87 14.19 3.83
N ILE A 133 -3.06 13.20 2.97
CA ILE A 133 -3.05 11.80 3.37
C ILE A 133 -1.62 11.25 3.38
N THR A 134 -1.27 10.44 4.39
CA THR A 134 0.06 9.82 4.52
C THR A 134 0.00 8.32 4.79
N SER A 135 1.03 7.59 4.36
CA SER A 135 1.24 6.18 4.67
C SER A 135 1.97 5.96 6.01
N HIS A 136 2.08 7.00 6.83
CA HIS A 136 2.66 6.89 8.17
C HIS A 136 1.95 5.79 8.97
N ARG A 137 2.72 4.97 9.72
CA ARG A 137 2.26 3.80 10.50
C ARG A 137 1.66 2.63 9.69
N LEU A 138 1.64 2.69 8.36
CA LEU A 138 1.10 1.64 7.50
C LEU A 138 2.16 0.82 6.80
N GLU A 139 1.84 -0.45 6.52
CA GLU A 139 2.55 -1.19 5.48
C GLU A 139 2.06 -0.79 4.08
N GLY A 140 2.95 -0.83 3.08
CA GLY A 140 2.67 -0.28 1.75
C GLY A 140 1.46 -0.89 1.01
N LYS A 141 1.02 -2.10 1.38
CA LYS A 141 -0.18 -2.73 0.77
C LYS A 141 -1.50 -2.27 1.40
N GLU A 142 -1.45 -1.76 2.63
CA GLU A 142 -2.64 -1.39 3.40
C GLU A 142 -3.15 -0.01 2.99
N PHE A 143 -2.23 0.88 2.56
CA PHE A 143 -2.54 2.25 2.22
C PHE A 143 -3.69 2.41 1.21
N ARG A 144 -3.59 1.76 0.04
CA ARG A 144 -4.62 1.88 -1.01
C ARG A 144 -5.94 1.26 -0.57
N LYS A 145 -5.90 0.14 0.16
CA LYS A 145 -7.08 -0.50 0.74
C LYS A 145 -7.80 0.44 1.72
N ASN A 146 -7.06 1.08 2.61
CA ASN A 146 -7.63 1.98 3.61
C ASN A 146 -8.14 3.27 2.97
N LEU A 147 -7.46 3.81 1.96
CA LEU A 147 -7.98 4.93 1.18
C LEU A 147 -9.31 4.59 0.49
N ASN A 148 -9.40 3.41 -0.15
CA ASN A 148 -10.65 2.93 -0.76
C ASN A 148 -11.75 2.82 0.31
N LYS A 149 -11.43 2.30 1.50
CA LYS A 149 -12.38 2.23 2.63
C LYS A 149 -12.91 3.61 3.03
N SER A 150 -12.08 4.66 3.02
CA SER A 150 -12.55 6.03 3.27
C SER A 150 -13.44 6.56 2.14
N VAL A 151 -13.17 6.20 0.89
CA VAL A 151 -14.04 6.58 -0.24
C VAL A 151 -15.40 5.89 -0.16
N GLU A 152 -15.44 4.62 0.23
CA GLU A 152 -16.68 3.90 0.56
C GLU A 152 -17.45 4.55 1.73
N ARG A 153 -16.74 5.30 2.58
CA ARG A 153 -17.24 6.02 3.75
C ARG A 153 -17.34 7.53 3.51
N SER A 154 -17.86 7.89 2.35
CA SER A 154 -18.26 9.27 1.97
C SER A 154 -17.12 10.24 1.61
N LEU A 155 -15.86 9.83 1.63
CA LEU A 155 -14.80 10.66 1.04
C LEU A 155 -14.93 10.65 -0.48
N SER A 156 -15.07 11.82 -1.11
CA SER A 156 -15.15 11.86 -2.58
C SER A 156 -13.82 11.41 -3.20
N THR A 157 -13.86 10.70 -4.34
CA THR A 157 -12.64 10.29 -5.08
C THR A 157 -11.81 11.50 -5.51
N SER A 158 -12.46 12.62 -5.85
CA SER A 158 -11.79 13.88 -6.18
C SER A 158 -11.03 14.47 -4.99
N SER A 159 -11.63 14.45 -3.79
CA SER A 159 -10.97 14.94 -2.57
C SER A 159 -9.81 14.02 -2.20
N ALA A 160 -10.04 12.70 -2.19
CA ALA A 160 -8.99 11.72 -1.94
C ALA A 160 -7.77 11.91 -2.86
N LEU A 161 -7.98 12.19 -4.15
CA LEU A 161 -6.88 12.51 -5.08
C LEU A 161 -6.23 13.87 -4.76
N ALA A 162 -7.02 14.89 -4.41
CA ALA A 162 -6.51 16.20 -4.05
C ALA A 162 -5.62 16.14 -2.79
N ASP A 163 -6.03 15.39 -1.77
CA ASP A 163 -5.32 15.20 -0.50
C ASP A 163 -4.01 14.42 -0.66
N LEU A 164 -3.86 13.67 -1.77
CA LEU A 164 -2.61 13.01 -2.17
C LEU A 164 -1.72 13.86 -3.08
N THR A 165 -2.26 14.92 -3.70
CA THR A 165 -1.60 15.62 -4.80
C THR A 165 -1.58 17.14 -4.62
N THR A 166 -2.72 17.81 -4.76
CA THR A 166 -2.80 19.27 -4.81
C THR A 166 -2.72 19.93 -3.45
N GLU A 167 -3.34 19.35 -2.42
CA GLU A 167 -3.32 19.91 -1.06
C GLU A 167 -1.91 19.90 -0.45
N PRO A 168 -1.17 18.78 -0.41
CA PRO A 168 0.20 18.81 0.11
C PRO A 168 1.10 19.71 -0.73
N ALA A 169 0.95 19.74 -2.06
CA ALA A 169 1.74 20.63 -2.92
C ALA A 169 1.49 22.11 -2.61
N LYS A 170 0.23 22.51 -2.39
CA LYS A 170 -0.16 23.87 -1.99
C LYS A 170 0.40 24.23 -0.62
N MET A 171 0.26 23.35 0.37
CA MET A 171 0.75 23.63 1.72
C MET A 171 2.28 23.71 1.80
N MET A 172 2.99 23.00 0.93
CA MET A 172 4.45 23.09 0.81
C MET A 172 4.93 24.23 -0.11
N GLY A 173 4.04 25.04 -0.69
CA GLY A 173 4.40 26.12 -1.63
C GLY A 173 4.99 25.61 -2.95
N MET A 174 4.61 24.40 -3.35
CA MET A 174 5.08 23.69 -4.55
C MET A 174 3.97 23.45 -5.59
N GLU A 175 2.81 24.07 -5.45
CA GLU A 175 1.64 23.93 -6.32
C GLU A 175 1.88 24.36 -7.77
N ASN A 176 2.95 25.12 -8.04
CA ASN A 176 3.38 25.52 -9.38
C ASN A 176 4.31 24.49 -10.05
N LYS A 177 4.72 23.44 -9.32
CA LYS A 177 5.66 22.41 -9.79
C LYS A 177 5.14 20.97 -9.58
N LEU A 178 4.26 20.75 -8.60
CA LEU A 178 3.79 19.44 -8.16
C LEU A 178 2.26 19.40 -8.03
N GLY A 179 1.72 18.19 -7.91
CA GLY A 179 0.31 17.94 -7.58
C GLY A 179 -0.66 18.00 -8.76
N LYS A 180 -0.23 18.39 -9.96
CA LYS A 180 -1.09 18.44 -11.16
C LYS A 180 -0.37 17.92 -12.39
N ILE A 181 -1.14 17.33 -13.31
CA ILE A 181 -0.68 16.95 -14.65
C ILE A 181 -0.86 18.16 -15.56
N LYS A 182 0.15 19.03 -15.64
CA LYS A 182 0.13 20.26 -16.44
C LYS A 182 1.50 20.57 -17.03
N ARG A 183 1.54 21.22 -18.19
CA ARG A 183 2.80 21.67 -18.80
C ARG A 183 3.60 22.55 -17.83
N GLY A 184 4.89 22.27 -17.69
CA GLY A 184 5.80 22.98 -16.78
C GLY A 184 5.93 22.36 -15.39
N TYR A 185 5.11 21.37 -15.05
CA TYR A 185 5.18 20.64 -13.79
C TYR A 185 6.18 19.48 -13.89
N LEU A 186 6.67 19.03 -12.73
CA LEU A 186 7.51 17.83 -12.67
C LEU A 186 6.72 16.61 -13.12
N ALA A 187 7.32 15.83 -14.01
CA ALA A 187 6.71 14.62 -14.57
C ALA A 187 6.78 13.44 -13.58
N ASN A 188 6.07 13.58 -12.46
CA ASN A 188 5.82 12.54 -11.47
C ASN A 188 4.43 11.95 -11.74
N LEU A 189 4.38 10.71 -12.23
CA LEU A 189 3.12 10.07 -12.67
C LEU A 189 3.05 8.64 -12.15
N THR A 190 1.86 8.18 -11.78
CA THR A 190 1.59 6.76 -11.52
C THR A 190 0.67 6.26 -12.63
N ILE A 191 1.09 5.23 -13.35
CA ILE A 191 0.35 4.64 -14.46
C ILE A 191 -0.30 3.35 -13.98
N LEU A 192 -1.62 3.24 -14.16
CA LEU A 192 -2.43 2.07 -13.80
C LEU A 192 -3.15 1.51 -15.03
N ASP A 193 -3.57 0.26 -14.98
CA ASP A 193 -4.39 -0.41 -15.99
C ASP A 193 -5.91 -0.28 -15.73
N GLY A 194 -6.33 0.87 -15.15
CA GLY A 194 -7.72 1.12 -14.80
C GLY A 194 -7.87 2.31 -13.86
N ASP A 195 -9.00 2.35 -13.16
CA ASP A 195 -9.27 3.36 -12.14
C ASP A 195 -8.45 3.11 -10.87
N TYR A 196 -7.94 4.17 -10.23
CA TYR A 196 -7.12 4.05 -9.03
C TYR A 196 -7.88 3.49 -7.82
N PHE A 197 -9.18 3.73 -7.71
CA PHE A 197 -10.00 3.24 -6.61
C PHE A 197 -10.61 1.86 -6.89
N ASP A 198 -10.39 1.28 -8.08
CA ASP A 198 -10.73 -0.12 -8.37
C ASP A 198 -9.62 -1.05 -7.85
N ASP A 199 -9.99 -1.93 -6.91
CA ASP A 199 -9.12 -2.96 -6.32
C ASP A 199 -8.52 -3.92 -7.36
N ALA A 200 -9.16 -4.09 -8.52
CA ALA A 200 -8.66 -4.94 -9.60
C ALA A 200 -7.55 -4.27 -10.42
N SER A 201 -7.46 -2.93 -10.41
CA SER A 201 -6.44 -2.19 -11.14
C SER A 201 -5.07 -2.37 -10.50
N GLU A 202 -4.05 -2.53 -11.32
CA GLU A 202 -2.66 -2.72 -10.96
C GLU A 202 -1.82 -1.53 -11.41
N ILE A 203 -0.81 -1.17 -10.61
CA ILE A 203 0.17 -0.16 -10.99
C ILE A 203 1.13 -0.79 -12.01
N ILE A 204 1.16 -0.22 -13.21
CA ILE A 204 2.02 -0.64 -14.31
C ILE A 204 3.43 -0.08 -14.14
N SER A 205 3.53 1.25 -13.95
CA SER A 205 4.79 1.96 -13.83
C SER A 205 4.63 3.25 -13.02
N ILE A 206 5.75 3.71 -12.46
CA ILE A 206 5.86 5.00 -11.77
C ILE A 206 6.87 5.82 -12.54
N TRP A 207 6.57 7.08 -12.80
CA TRP A 207 7.47 8.03 -13.42
C TRP A 207 7.91 9.03 -12.38
N VAL A 208 9.20 9.29 -12.28
CA VAL A 208 9.76 10.29 -11.36
C VAL A 208 10.67 11.20 -12.17
N GLY A 209 10.36 12.49 -12.22
CA GLY A 209 11.09 13.48 -13.02
C GLY A 209 11.16 13.12 -14.51
N GLY A 210 10.16 12.43 -15.05
CA GLY A 210 10.12 11.99 -16.45
C GLY A 210 10.89 10.70 -16.75
N LYS A 211 11.46 10.03 -15.73
CA LYS A 211 12.08 8.72 -15.86
C LYS A 211 11.12 7.63 -15.40
N GLU A 212 10.89 6.64 -16.26
CA GLU A 212 10.03 5.49 -15.97
C GLU A 212 10.71 4.46 -15.06
N TYR A 213 9.96 3.99 -14.07
CA TYR A 213 10.28 2.89 -13.16
C TYR A 213 9.17 1.84 -13.30
N PRO A 214 9.38 0.79 -14.10
CA PRO A 214 8.35 -0.23 -14.32
C PRO A 214 8.14 -1.05 -13.05
N VAL A 215 6.88 -1.17 -12.62
CA VAL A 215 6.46 -2.03 -11.50
C VAL A 215 6.11 -3.42 -12.05
N GLN A 216 5.46 -3.45 -13.20
CA GLN A 216 5.28 -4.66 -13.99
C GLN A 216 6.36 -4.80 -15.05
N PRO A 217 6.81 -6.03 -15.36
CA PRO A 217 7.73 -6.26 -16.45
C PRO A 217 7.12 -5.76 -17.77
N LYS A 218 7.89 -4.99 -18.55
CA LYS A 218 7.49 -4.44 -19.86
C LYS A 218 7.03 -5.49 -20.90
N TYR A 219 7.32 -6.76 -20.66
CA TYR A 219 7.00 -7.87 -21.56
C TYR A 219 6.41 -9.02 -20.75
N ASP A 220 5.19 -9.43 -21.08
CA ASP A 220 4.59 -10.68 -20.60
C ASP A 220 5.04 -11.80 -21.55
N VAL A 221 5.95 -12.66 -21.09
CA VAL A 221 6.41 -13.80 -21.89
C VAL A 221 5.48 -14.97 -21.62
N SER A 222 4.69 -15.36 -22.62
CA SER A 222 3.82 -16.54 -22.50
C SER A 222 4.67 -17.81 -22.57
N ILE A 223 4.78 -18.48 -21.42
CA ILE A 223 5.48 -19.77 -21.29
C ILE A 223 4.53 -20.98 -21.37
N GLU A 224 3.27 -20.76 -21.73
CA GLU A 224 2.28 -21.82 -21.83
C GLU A 224 2.66 -22.83 -22.93
N GLY A 225 2.47 -24.12 -22.62
CA GLY A 225 2.67 -25.21 -23.57
C GLY A 225 3.42 -26.39 -23.00
N ASN A 226 3.81 -27.28 -23.91
CA ASN A 226 4.63 -28.45 -23.59
C ASN A 226 6.09 -28.14 -23.89
N TRP A 227 6.96 -28.63 -23.02
CA TRP A 227 8.39 -28.43 -23.06
C TRP A 227 9.10 -29.77 -22.88
N LYS A 228 10.16 -30.00 -23.65
CA LYS A 228 11.11 -31.09 -23.37
C LYS A 228 12.16 -30.55 -22.41
N LEU A 229 12.08 -30.97 -21.15
CA LEU A 229 12.94 -30.52 -20.06
C LEU A 229 14.09 -31.52 -19.86
N ALA A 230 15.33 -31.08 -20.01
CA ALA A 230 16.53 -31.81 -19.64
C ALA A 230 17.09 -31.25 -18.33
N ILE A 231 17.42 -32.12 -17.37
CA ILE A 231 18.10 -31.78 -16.11
C ILE A 231 19.32 -32.70 -16.00
N GLY A 232 20.53 -32.16 -16.20
CA GLY A 232 21.70 -32.99 -16.46
C GLY A 232 21.44 -33.97 -17.62
N ASP A 233 21.68 -35.26 -17.39
CA ASP A 233 21.50 -36.31 -18.41
C ASP A 233 20.07 -36.88 -18.51
N LYS A 234 19.14 -36.40 -17.67
CA LYS A 234 17.76 -36.91 -17.63
C LYS A 234 16.82 -36.01 -18.43
N SER A 235 15.95 -36.61 -19.23
CA SER A 235 14.92 -35.92 -20.00
C SER A 235 13.53 -36.18 -19.44
N TYR A 236 12.71 -35.13 -19.42
CA TYR A 236 11.36 -35.07 -18.87
C TYR A 236 10.45 -34.30 -19.82
N ARG A 237 9.13 -34.43 -19.63
CA ARG A 237 8.14 -33.55 -20.26
C ARG A 237 7.62 -32.57 -19.22
N LEU A 238 7.70 -31.28 -19.50
CA LEU A 238 7.19 -30.21 -18.66
C LEU A 238 5.96 -29.58 -19.32
N GLU A 239 4.85 -29.54 -18.60
CA GLU A 239 3.64 -28.82 -19.02
C GLU A 239 3.46 -27.57 -18.16
N LEU A 240 3.29 -26.41 -18.81
CA LEU A 240 3.03 -25.14 -18.15
C LEU A 240 1.69 -24.57 -18.62
N LYS A 241 0.83 -24.16 -17.68
CA LYS A 241 -0.51 -23.62 -17.92
C LYS A 241 -0.67 -22.30 -17.17
N LYS A 242 -1.41 -21.33 -17.72
CA LYS A 242 -1.78 -20.08 -17.04
C LYS A 242 -3.27 -20.13 -16.68
N LYS A 243 -3.58 -19.90 -15.40
CA LYS A 243 -4.96 -19.79 -14.89
C LYS A 243 -5.08 -18.49 -14.10
N SER A 244 -5.89 -17.54 -14.60
CA SER A 244 -6.17 -16.26 -13.95
C SER A 244 -4.91 -15.53 -13.42
N LYS A 245 -3.96 -15.22 -14.31
CA LYS A 245 -2.65 -14.58 -14.02
C LYS A 245 -1.61 -15.43 -13.26
N LYS A 246 -1.94 -16.61 -12.74
CA LYS A 246 -0.96 -17.53 -12.11
C LYS A 246 -0.57 -18.67 -13.05
N TYR A 247 0.69 -19.07 -13.03
CA TYR A 247 1.15 -20.26 -13.73
C TYR A 247 1.07 -21.48 -12.82
N SER A 248 0.63 -22.60 -13.38
CA SER A 248 0.79 -23.94 -12.82
C SER A 248 1.65 -24.77 -13.76
N GLY A 249 2.29 -25.80 -13.23
CA GLY A 249 3.08 -26.69 -14.06
C GLY A 249 3.24 -28.08 -13.47
N THR A 250 3.56 -29.01 -14.37
CA THR A 250 3.70 -30.42 -14.07
C THR A 250 4.87 -31.00 -14.86
N ILE A 251 5.73 -31.77 -14.20
CA ILE A 251 6.78 -32.57 -14.84
C ILE A 251 6.28 -34.02 -14.92
N LEU A 252 6.40 -34.63 -16.09
CA LEU A 252 6.04 -36.01 -16.38
C LEU A 252 7.30 -36.81 -16.71
N GLN A 253 7.46 -37.96 -16.06
CA GLN A 253 8.45 -38.99 -16.41
C GLN A 253 7.72 -40.32 -16.56
N ASP A 254 7.63 -40.83 -17.78
CA ASP A 254 6.87 -42.03 -18.14
C ASP A 254 5.39 -41.95 -17.69
N THR A 255 5.02 -42.60 -16.59
CA THR A 255 3.68 -42.55 -15.98
C THR A 255 3.60 -41.72 -14.70
N THR A 256 4.74 -41.21 -14.21
CA THR A 256 4.81 -40.48 -12.94
C THR A 256 4.63 -38.98 -13.15
N GLU A 257 3.74 -38.38 -12.36
CA GLU A 257 3.45 -36.94 -12.39
C GLU A 257 4.04 -36.23 -11.17
N PHE A 258 4.84 -35.19 -11.40
CA PHE A 258 5.38 -34.31 -10.37
C PHE A 258 4.84 -32.89 -10.53
N LYS A 259 4.01 -32.45 -9.58
CA LYS A 259 3.44 -31.09 -9.61
C LYS A 259 4.48 -30.06 -9.17
N LEU A 260 4.56 -28.97 -9.92
CA LEU A 260 5.37 -27.83 -9.53
C LEU A 260 4.68 -27.06 -8.41
N SER A 261 5.47 -26.64 -7.42
CA SER A 261 5.06 -25.74 -6.35
C SER A 261 5.86 -24.45 -6.41
N LYS A 262 5.30 -23.37 -5.84
CA LYS A 262 5.91 -22.02 -5.84
C LYS A 262 6.40 -21.55 -7.22
N LEU A 263 5.73 -21.97 -8.30
CA LEU A 263 6.04 -21.51 -9.65
C LEU A 263 5.76 -20.01 -9.75
N LYS A 264 6.80 -19.25 -10.09
CA LYS A 264 6.76 -17.80 -10.29
C LYS A 264 7.39 -17.47 -11.63
N VAL A 265 6.72 -16.58 -12.35
CA VAL A 265 7.16 -16.05 -13.65
C VAL A 265 7.11 -14.54 -13.53
N LYS A 266 8.25 -13.87 -13.73
CA LYS A 266 8.35 -12.41 -13.66
C LYS A 266 9.25 -11.92 -14.80
N GLY A 267 8.64 -11.32 -15.82
CA GLY A 267 9.35 -10.88 -17.02
C GLY A 267 10.04 -12.05 -17.70
N ARG A 268 11.38 -12.02 -17.76
CA ARG A 268 12.21 -13.10 -18.32
C ARG A 268 12.77 -14.06 -17.28
N PHE A 269 12.28 -14.04 -16.05
CA PHE A 269 12.74 -14.93 -14.98
C PHE A 269 11.66 -15.92 -14.59
N ILE A 270 12.08 -17.15 -14.31
CA ILE A 270 11.22 -18.23 -13.86
C ILE A 270 11.85 -18.96 -12.68
N SER A 271 11.04 -19.32 -11.69
CA SER A 271 11.47 -20.16 -10.57
C SER A 271 10.38 -21.11 -10.15
N TRP A 272 10.73 -22.33 -9.75
CA TRP A 272 9.79 -23.31 -9.21
C TRP A 272 10.46 -24.26 -8.24
N GLN A 273 9.64 -25.05 -7.55
CA GLN A 273 10.05 -26.14 -6.71
C GLN A 273 9.36 -27.42 -7.16
N VAL A 274 10.06 -28.55 -7.11
CA VAL A 274 9.49 -29.87 -7.37
C VAL A 274 10.04 -30.87 -6.37
N GLN A 275 9.16 -31.69 -5.83
CA GLN A 275 9.52 -32.75 -4.90
C GLN A 275 9.41 -34.07 -5.65
N TRP A 276 10.54 -34.78 -5.81
CA TRP A 276 10.61 -36.04 -6.55
C TRP A 276 10.17 -37.25 -5.71
N ASP A 277 10.31 -37.15 -4.39
CA ASP A 277 9.93 -38.18 -3.42
C ASP A 277 9.32 -37.50 -2.19
N SER A 278 8.20 -38.02 -1.69
CA SER A 278 7.47 -37.49 -0.52
C SER A 278 8.33 -37.41 0.75
N THR A 279 9.43 -38.17 0.81
CA THR A 279 10.38 -38.18 1.93
C THR A 279 11.51 -37.15 1.81
N THR A 280 11.65 -36.49 0.66
CA THR A 280 12.76 -35.57 0.36
C THR A 280 12.34 -34.10 0.39
N THR A 281 13.30 -33.20 0.60
CA THR A 281 13.03 -31.76 0.47
C THR A 281 12.81 -31.37 -1.00
N ALA A 282 12.00 -30.35 -1.25
CA ALA A 282 11.69 -29.93 -2.61
C ALA A 282 12.90 -29.28 -3.29
N ASN A 283 13.28 -29.78 -4.46
CA ASN A 283 14.35 -29.22 -5.27
C ASN A 283 13.93 -27.88 -5.87
N ARG A 284 14.82 -26.90 -5.84
CA ARG A 284 14.62 -25.51 -6.25
C ARG A 284 15.30 -25.25 -7.58
N PHE A 285 14.53 -24.64 -8.48
CA PHE A 285 14.96 -24.31 -9.82
C PHE A 285 14.79 -22.82 -10.06
N THR A 286 15.78 -22.20 -10.69
CA THR A 286 15.70 -20.83 -11.21
C THR A 286 16.22 -20.81 -12.63
N GLY A 287 15.69 -19.91 -13.46
CA GLY A 287 16.20 -19.73 -14.80
C GLY A 287 15.64 -18.52 -15.52
N HIS A 288 16.01 -18.43 -16.79
CA HIS A 288 15.65 -17.37 -17.71
C HIS A 288 14.73 -17.88 -18.81
N ILE A 289 13.88 -16.99 -19.30
CA ILE A 289 12.91 -17.23 -20.36
C ILE A 289 13.38 -16.53 -21.62
N LEU A 290 13.60 -17.32 -22.66
CA LEU A 290 13.77 -16.92 -24.05
C LEU A 290 12.53 -17.42 -24.82
N GLU A 291 12.25 -16.92 -26.03
CA GLU A 291 10.99 -17.20 -26.75
C GLU A 291 10.60 -18.68 -26.78
N ASP A 292 11.51 -19.55 -27.23
CA ASP A 292 11.26 -21.00 -27.36
C ASP A 292 12.17 -21.85 -26.44
N ARG A 293 12.86 -21.22 -25.49
CA ARG A 293 13.85 -21.86 -24.63
C ARG A 293 13.79 -21.34 -23.20
N LEU A 294 13.75 -22.27 -22.25
CA LEU A 294 13.92 -21.99 -20.83
C LEU A 294 15.25 -22.61 -20.39
N GLU A 295 16.05 -21.90 -19.61
CA GLU A 295 17.33 -22.46 -19.12
C GLU A 295 17.70 -21.92 -17.76
N GLY A 296 18.42 -22.71 -16.96
CA GLY A 296 18.83 -22.28 -15.65
C GLY A 296 19.53 -23.34 -14.82
N ILE A 297 19.46 -23.18 -13.50
CA ILE A 297 20.17 -23.99 -12.50
C ILE A 297 19.16 -24.64 -11.53
N SER A 298 19.40 -25.92 -11.24
CA SER A 298 18.84 -26.64 -10.11
C SER A 298 19.80 -26.48 -8.93
N HIS A 299 19.38 -25.77 -7.88
CA HIS A 299 20.29 -25.38 -6.79
C HIS A 299 20.68 -26.57 -5.92
N ASP A 300 19.75 -27.47 -5.64
CA ASP A 300 19.98 -28.56 -4.69
C ASP A 300 20.78 -29.72 -5.29
N GLN A 301 20.76 -29.87 -6.62
CA GLN A 301 21.59 -30.84 -7.35
C GLN A 301 22.83 -30.20 -8.00
N ASN A 302 22.91 -28.86 -8.00
CA ASN A 302 23.92 -28.07 -8.72
C ASN A 302 24.04 -28.47 -10.21
N LEU A 303 22.91 -28.74 -10.86
CA LEU A 303 22.82 -29.14 -12.26
C LEU A 303 22.21 -28.04 -13.12
N GLN A 304 22.69 -27.91 -14.35
CA GLN A 304 22.02 -27.11 -15.36
C GLN A 304 20.77 -27.84 -15.88
N TRP A 305 19.76 -27.06 -16.23
CA TRP A 305 18.57 -27.57 -16.91
C TRP A 305 18.22 -26.70 -18.11
N LEU A 306 17.61 -27.34 -19.11
CA LEU A 306 17.21 -26.73 -20.37
C LEU A 306 15.83 -27.26 -20.75
N ALA A 307 14.88 -26.40 -21.09
CA ALA A 307 13.59 -26.79 -21.63
C ALA A 307 13.36 -26.17 -23.00
N ILE A 308 13.09 -27.00 -24.00
CA ILE A 308 12.80 -26.56 -25.38
C ILE A 308 11.31 -26.77 -25.66
N LYS A 309 10.64 -25.76 -26.23
CA LYS A 309 9.20 -25.82 -26.51
C LYS A 309 8.91 -26.88 -27.59
N THR A 310 8.00 -27.80 -27.32
CA THR A 310 7.66 -28.92 -28.22
C THR A 310 6.28 -28.82 -28.86
N GLY A 311 5.50 -27.80 -28.51
CA GLY A 311 4.23 -27.49 -29.19
C GLY A 311 3.19 -26.83 -28.28
N LYS A 312 2.31 -26.01 -28.88
CA LYS A 312 1.08 -25.51 -28.24
C LYS A 312 0.07 -26.66 -28.19
N ARG A 313 -0.37 -27.05 -26.99
CA ARG A 313 -1.54 -27.94 -26.86
C ARG A 313 -2.77 -27.09 -27.16
N GLU A 314 -3.67 -27.56 -28.03
CA GLU A 314 -5.02 -27.00 -28.10
C GLU A 314 -5.67 -27.14 -26.72
N VAL A 315 -6.12 -26.02 -26.18
CA VAL A 315 -6.86 -26.00 -24.92
C VAL A 315 -8.23 -26.60 -25.21
N GLU A 316 -8.46 -27.84 -24.80
CA GLU A 316 -9.84 -28.32 -24.62
C GLU A 316 -10.50 -27.41 -23.58
N LYS A 317 -11.42 -26.56 -24.04
CA LYS A 317 -12.31 -25.81 -23.16
C LYS A 317 -13.13 -26.84 -22.38
N GLU A 318 -12.87 -26.99 -21.08
CA GLU A 318 -13.83 -27.60 -20.18
C GLU A 318 -15.17 -26.87 -20.34
N LYS A 319 -16.16 -27.57 -20.89
CA LYS A 319 -17.54 -27.10 -20.89
C LYS A 319 -17.97 -26.92 -19.43
N LYS A 320 -18.13 -25.67 -18.98
CA LYS A 320 -18.88 -25.38 -17.76
C LYS A 320 -20.23 -26.07 -17.88
N LYS A 321 -20.55 -27.00 -16.97
CA LYS A 321 -21.93 -27.45 -16.77
C LYS A 321 -22.76 -26.20 -16.45
N GLN A 322 -23.76 -25.94 -17.28
CA GLN A 322 -24.82 -24.98 -16.96
C GLN A 322 -25.47 -25.46 -15.66
N ALA A 323 -25.53 -24.61 -14.64
CA ALA A 323 -26.25 -24.93 -13.42
C ALA A 323 -27.74 -25.06 -13.78
N GLU A 324 -28.34 -26.19 -13.43
CA GLU A 324 -29.78 -26.38 -13.56
C GLU A 324 -30.51 -25.49 -12.55
N GLN A 325 -31.66 -24.94 -12.96
CA GLN A 325 -32.52 -24.15 -12.09
C GLN A 325 -33.04 -24.99 -10.92
N SER A 326 -33.14 -24.36 -9.74
CA SER A 326 -33.79 -24.92 -8.56
C SER A 326 -35.21 -25.42 -8.88
N HIS A 327 -35.52 -26.65 -8.49
CA HIS A 327 -36.86 -27.24 -8.59
C HIS A 327 -37.72 -27.02 -7.33
N PHE A 328 -37.26 -26.21 -6.36
CA PHE A 328 -38.03 -25.96 -5.15
C PHE A 328 -39.24 -25.06 -5.45
N LYS A 329 -40.44 -25.52 -5.09
CA LYS A 329 -41.64 -24.70 -5.08
C LYS A 329 -41.65 -23.80 -3.86
N VAL A 330 -41.82 -22.50 -4.09
CA VAL A 330 -42.03 -21.49 -3.05
C VAL A 330 -43.49 -21.57 -2.58
N PHE A 331 -43.72 -21.66 -1.27
CA PHE A 331 -45.06 -21.60 -0.67
C PHE A 331 -45.22 -20.33 0.15
N HIS A 332 -46.46 -19.82 0.24
CA HIS A 332 -46.75 -18.55 0.91
C HIS A 332 -47.89 -18.69 1.93
N PRO A 333 -47.80 -18.06 3.12
CA PRO A 333 -46.62 -17.36 3.64
C PRO A 333 -45.55 -18.36 4.12
N GLU A 334 -44.28 -18.04 3.88
CA GLU A 334 -43.18 -18.83 4.42
C GLU A 334 -43.15 -18.68 5.95
N GLY A 335 -43.25 -19.79 6.69
CA GLY A 335 -42.91 -19.83 8.11
C GLY A 335 -44.05 -19.91 9.14
N THR A 336 -45.27 -20.31 8.79
CA THR A 336 -46.30 -20.60 9.82
C THR A 336 -46.31 -22.08 10.21
N TYR A 337 -45.72 -22.38 11.38
CA TYR A 337 -45.96 -23.60 12.15
C TYR A 337 -47.12 -23.37 13.11
N GLY A 338 -48.17 -24.19 13.02
CA GLY A 338 -49.30 -24.21 13.94
C GLY A 338 -50.02 -25.56 13.87
N LEU A 339 -50.33 -26.12 15.03
CA LEU A 339 -50.92 -27.45 15.23
C LEU A 339 -52.40 -27.48 14.80
N ASP A 340 -52.75 -28.45 13.97
CA ASP A 340 -54.04 -29.17 14.09
C ASP A 340 -53.81 -30.46 14.88
#